data_AF-A0A349EIR6-F1
#
_entry.id   AF-A0A349EIR6-F1
#
_cell.length_a   1.000
_cell.length_b   1.000
_cell.length_c   1.000
_cell.angle_alpha   90.00
_cell.angle_beta   90.00
_cell.angle_gamma   90.00
#
_symmetry.space_group_name_H-M   'P 1'
#
loop_
_entity.id
_entity.type
_entity.pdbx_description
1 polymer ?
#
loop_
_entity_poly.entity_id
_entity_poly.type
_entity_poly.pdbx_seq_one_letter_code
_entity_poly.pdbx_strand_id
1 'polypeptide(L)'
;FTRIGASDDLAGGRSTFMVEMSEAANILHNATPHSLVLIDEIGRGTSTFDGLALAWACAAHLAGTVRAFTLFATHYFELTRLPDEQPGIVNMHLDAVEHGESIVFLHRVQDGPADRSYGLHVAALAGVPPVVIQH
;
A
#
# COMPACT_ATOMS: atom_id res chain seq x y z
N PHE A 1 15.25 1.63 5.56
CA PHE A 1 14.93 0.82 4.36
C PHE A 1 13.74 1.42 3.66
N THR A 2 13.75 1.46 2.34
CA THR A 2 12.64 1.97 1.55
C THR A 2 12.38 1.05 0.38
N ARG A 3 11.13 0.61 0.24
CA ARG A 3 10.55 0.17 -1.02
C ARG A 3 9.49 1.19 -1.37
N ILE A 4 9.86 2.15 -2.20
CA ILE A 4 8.94 3.13 -2.79
C ILE A 4 9.05 2.88 -4.28
N GLY A 5 7.91 2.72 -4.95
CA GLY A 5 7.89 2.32 -6.36
C GLY A 5 8.80 3.20 -7.19
N ALA A 6 9.87 2.62 -7.76
CA ALA A 6 10.69 3.30 -8.74
C ALA A 6 9.86 3.50 -10.00
N SER A 7 9.77 4.74 -10.47
CA SER A 7 9.29 5.06 -11.81
C SER A 7 10.10 4.27 -12.84
N ASP A 8 9.42 3.37 -13.55
CA ASP A 8 9.85 2.57 -14.71
C ASP A 8 11.36 2.49 -14.97
N ASP A 9 12.03 1.50 -14.38
CA ASP A 9 13.29 0.99 -14.95
C ASP A 9 12.97 -0.14 -15.94
N LEU A 10 12.40 0.25 -17.08
CA LEU A 10 12.17 -0.63 -18.24
C LEU A 10 13.48 -1.05 -18.95
N ALA A 11 14.65 -0.56 -18.51
CA ALA A 11 15.92 -0.71 -19.22
C ALA A 11 16.73 -1.98 -18.84
N GLY A 12 16.37 -2.68 -17.77
CA GLY A 12 17.21 -3.75 -17.17
C GLY A 12 16.94 -5.20 -17.62
N GLY A 13 15.92 -5.48 -18.45
CA GLY A 13 15.58 -6.84 -18.88
C GLY A 13 15.05 -7.76 -17.77
N ARG A 14 14.69 -7.21 -16.60
CA ARG A 14 14.02 -7.91 -15.49
C ARG A 14 12.59 -7.42 -15.36
N SER A 15 11.66 -8.32 -14.99
CA SER A 15 10.28 -7.94 -14.67
C SER A 15 10.26 -6.96 -13.50
N THR A 16 9.46 -5.91 -13.60
CA THR A 16 9.22 -4.92 -12.52
C THR A 16 8.85 -5.60 -11.20
N PHE A 17 8.06 -6.68 -11.27
CA PHE A 17 7.70 -7.46 -10.09
C PHE A 17 8.90 -8.17 -9.46
N MET A 18 9.83 -8.69 -10.27
CA MET A 18 11.05 -9.34 -9.74
C MET A 18 11.98 -8.33 -9.06
N VAL A 19 12.09 -7.12 -9.59
CA VAL A 19 12.84 -6.03 -8.95
C VAL A 19 12.23 -5.71 -7.60
N GLU A 20 10.90 -5.50 -7.56
CA GLU A 20 10.14 -5.26 -6.34
C GLU A 20 10.33 -6.37 -5.29
N MET A 21 10.24 -7.64 -5.68
CA MET A 21 10.45 -8.76 -4.77
C MET A 21 11.88 -8.85 -4.27
N SER A 22 12.87 -8.46 -5.08
CA SER A 22 14.28 -8.42 -4.66
C SER A 22 14.53 -7.31 -3.65
N GLU A 23 13.91 -6.14 -3.81
CA GLU A 23 13.94 -5.06 -2.83
C GLU A 23 13.29 -5.50 -1.51
N ALA A 24 12.08 -6.07 -1.57
CA ALA A 24 11.38 -6.60 -0.41
C ALA A 24 12.22 -7.66 0.31
N ALA A 25 12.82 -8.61 -0.42
CA ALA A 25 13.71 -9.62 0.14
C ALA A 25 14.91 -9.00 0.85
N ASN A 26 15.53 -7.96 0.29
CA ASN A 26 16.63 -7.27 0.95
C ASN A 26 16.21 -6.60 2.26
N ILE A 27 15.01 -5.99 2.30
CA ILE A 27 14.47 -5.41 3.53
C ILE A 27 14.24 -6.50 4.57
N LEU A 28 13.55 -7.58 4.20
CA LEU A 28 13.18 -8.65 5.13
C LEU A 28 14.40 -9.39 5.71
N HIS A 29 15.48 -9.54 4.94
CA HIS A 29 16.70 -10.20 5.43
C HIS A 29 17.55 -9.33 6.36
N ASN A 30 17.50 -8.01 6.21
CA ASN A 30 18.47 -7.10 6.84
C ASN A 30 17.87 -6.11 7.83
N ALA A 31 16.54 -5.94 7.83
CA ALA A 31 15.89 -5.09 8.80
C ALA A 31 16.04 -5.65 10.21
N THR A 32 16.15 -4.74 11.17
CA THR A 32 16.29 -5.02 12.60
C THR A 32 15.24 -4.23 13.39
N PRO A 33 15.05 -4.51 14.69
CA PRO A 33 14.15 -3.71 15.52
C PRO A 33 14.46 -2.21 15.58
N HIS A 34 15.68 -1.81 15.23
CA HIS A 34 16.12 -0.40 15.20
C HIS A 34 16.01 0.25 13.81
N SER A 35 15.38 -0.45 12.86
CA SER A 35 15.23 0.02 11.49
C SER A 35 13.93 0.80 11.31
N LEU A 36 14.00 1.88 10.53
CA LEU A 36 12.84 2.51 9.89
C LEU A 36 12.62 1.84 8.53
N VAL A 37 11.42 1.31 8.28
CA VAL A 37 11.05 0.65 7.04
C VAL A 37 9.86 1.38 6.40
N LEU A 38 9.99 1.78 5.14
CA LEU A 38 8.91 2.36 4.34
C LEU A 38 8.57 1.38 3.22
N ILE A 39 7.34 0.89 3.16
CA ILE A 39 6.82 0.03 2.10
C ILE A 39 5.65 0.74 1.42
N ASP A 40 5.70 0.83 0.10
CA ASP A 40 4.66 1.45 -0.71
C ASP A 40 4.19 0.47 -1.79
N GLU A 41 2.90 0.15 -1.78
CA GLU A 41 2.19 -0.66 -2.78
C GLU A 41 2.92 -1.94 -3.24
N ILE A 42 3.41 -2.74 -2.29
CA ILE A 42 3.95 -4.06 -2.59
C ILE A 42 2.82 -5.02 -3.03
N GLY A 43 3.09 -5.88 -4.01
CA GLY A 43 2.19 -6.90 -4.55
C GLY A 43 1.49 -6.52 -5.87
N ARG A 44 1.64 -5.28 -6.36
CA ARG A 44 0.86 -4.79 -7.53
C ARG A 44 1.20 -5.43 -8.88
N GLY A 45 2.40 -6.00 -9.02
CA GLY A 45 2.90 -6.56 -10.28
C GLY A 45 2.50 -8.01 -10.56
N THR A 46 1.56 -8.59 -9.80
CA THR A 46 1.13 -9.99 -9.92
C THR A 46 -0.40 -10.11 -9.76
N SER A 47 -0.93 -11.33 -9.69
CA SER A 47 -2.35 -11.57 -9.42
C SER A 47 -2.78 -10.93 -8.10
N THR A 48 -4.01 -10.44 -8.01
CA THR A 48 -4.52 -9.76 -6.81
C THR A 48 -4.38 -10.62 -5.55
N PHE A 49 -4.67 -11.92 -5.67
CA PHE A 49 -4.58 -12.85 -4.54
C PHE A 49 -3.13 -13.11 -4.11
N ASP A 50 -2.22 -13.31 -5.06
CA ASP A 50 -0.81 -13.52 -4.74
C ASP A 50 -0.18 -12.24 -4.16
N GLY A 51 -0.52 -11.08 -4.74
CA GLY A 51 -0.06 -9.77 -4.28
C GLY A 51 -0.54 -9.47 -2.86
N LEU A 52 -1.83 -9.72 -2.59
CA LEU A 52 -2.41 -9.61 -1.26
C LEU A 52 -1.71 -10.53 -0.25
N ALA A 53 -1.54 -11.81 -0.60
CA ALA A 53 -0.90 -12.80 0.27
C ALA A 53 0.55 -12.40 0.61
N LEU A 54 1.30 -11.93 -0.38
CA LEU A 54 2.68 -11.44 -0.19
C LEU A 54 2.71 -10.18 0.68
N ALA A 55 1.85 -9.20 0.41
CA ALA A 55 1.77 -7.97 1.20
C ALA A 55 1.44 -8.27 2.67
N TRP A 56 0.46 -9.15 2.90
CA TRP A 56 0.08 -9.61 4.23
C TRP A 56 1.24 -10.28 4.96
N ALA A 57 1.88 -11.26 4.32
CA ALA A 57 3.00 -11.98 4.91
C ALA A 57 4.19 -11.05 5.24
N CYS A 58 4.48 -10.09 4.36
CA CYS A 58 5.53 -9.10 4.59
C CYS A 58 5.21 -8.20 5.79
N ALA A 59 3.99 -7.65 5.86
CA ALA A 59 3.55 -6.79 6.95
C ALA A 59 3.60 -7.54 8.30
N ALA A 60 3.05 -8.76 8.34
CA ALA A 60 3.09 -9.60 9.54
C ALA A 60 4.52 -9.94 9.98
N HIS A 61 5.42 -10.26 9.04
CA HIS A 61 6.81 -10.56 9.36
C HIS A 61 7.57 -9.34 9.90
N LEU A 62 7.38 -8.16 9.29
CA LEU A 62 8.00 -6.91 9.73
C LEU A 62 7.54 -6.51 11.14
N ALA A 63 6.24 -6.67 11.43
CA ALA A 63 5.67 -6.33 12.73
C ALA A 63 5.99 -7.37 13.81
N GLY A 64 5.79 -8.66 13.54
CA GLY A 64 5.87 -9.73 14.53
C GLY A 64 7.28 -10.27 14.76
N THR A 65 8.04 -10.49 13.69
CA THR A 65 9.37 -11.11 13.76
C THR A 65 10.47 -10.06 13.86
N VAL A 66 10.52 -9.16 12.88
CA VAL A 66 11.57 -8.12 12.82
C VAL A 66 11.34 -7.06 13.89
N ARG A 67 10.07 -6.71 14.14
CA ARG A 67 9.64 -5.63 15.05
C ARG A 67 10.27 -4.28 14.69
N ALA A 68 10.43 -4.02 13.40
CA ALA A 68 10.93 -2.74 12.89
C ALA A 68 9.81 -1.69 12.88
N PHE A 69 10.16 -0.42 13.07
CA PHE A 69 9.21 0.67 12.89
C PHE A 69 8.88 0.82 11.40
N THR A 70 7.66 0.45 11.01
CA THR A 70 7.27 0.26 9.61
C THR A 70 6.08 1.14 9.25
N LEU A 71 6.21 1.90 8.17
CA LEU A 71 5.08 2.53 7.48
C LEU A 71 4.78 1.72 6.23
N PHE A 72 3.55 1.23 6.12
CA PHE A 72 3.12 0.34 5.05
C PHE A 72 1.92 0.94 4.32
N ALA A 73 2.17 1.59 3.18
CA ALA A 73 1.13 2.11 2.31
C ALA A 73 0.64 1.02 1.36
N THR A 74 -0.68 0.85 1.25
CA THR A 74 -1.28 -0.20 0.42
C THR A 74 -2.66 0.21 -0.08
N HIS A 75 -3.07 -0.36 -1.20
CA HIS A 75 -4.44 -0.29 -1.73
C HIS A 75 -5.28 -1.53 -1.36
N TYR A 76 -4.67 -2.56 -0.76
CA TYR A 76 -5.38 -3.76 -0.32
C TYR A 76 -6.18 -3.46 0.95
N PHE A 77 -7.49 -3.30 0.79
CA PHE A 77 -8.38 -3.04 1.92
C PHE A 77 -8.41 -4.21 2.91
N GLU A 78 -8.19 -5.42 2.43
CA GLU A 78 -8.14 -6.63 3.25
C GLU A 78 -7.07 -6.52 4.35
N LEU A 79 -5.94 -5.85 4.09
CA LEU A 79 -4.87 -5.64 5.08
C LEU A 79 -5.33 -4.83 6.30
N THR A 80 -6.46 -4.11 6.22
CA THR A 80 -6.98 -3.37 7.38
C THR A 80 -7.45 -4.30 8.52
N ARG A 81 -7.53 -5.61 8.27
CA ARG A 81 -7.84 -6.62 9.29
C ARG A 81 -6.61 -7.08 10.07
N LEU A 82 -5.40 -6.79 9.59
CA LEU A 82 -4.15 -7.18 10.26
C LEU A 82 -4.05 -6.74 11.73
N PRO A 83 -4.49 -5.53 12.14
CA PRO A 83 -4.49 -5.14 13.55
C PRO A 83 -5.27 -6.08 14.48
N ASP A 84 -6.28 -6.79 13.97
CA ASP A 84 -7.07 -7.74 14.75
C ASP A 84 -6.30 -9.05 15.03
N GLU A 85 -5.32 -9.38 14.17
CA GLU A 85 -4.57 -10.64 14.21
C GLU A 85 -3.14 -10.47 14.73
N GLN A 86 -2.53 -9.30 14.51
CA GLN A 86 -1.11 -9.06 14.77
C GLN A 86 -0.92 -7.85 15.70
N PRO A 87 -0.53 -8.06 16.97
CA PRO A 87 -0.21 -6.99 17.89
C PRO A 87 0.89 -6.07 17.35
N GLY A 88 0.73 -4.77 17.56
CA GLY A 88 1.69 -3.75 17.13
C GLY A 88 1.45 -3.20 15.73
N ILE A 89 0.43 -3.69 15.01
CA ILE A 89 -0.05 -3.07 13.77
C ILE A 89 -1.26 -2.18 14.10
N VAL A 90 -1.29 -0.99 13.50
CA VAL A 90 -2.42 -0.06 13.60
C VAL A 90 -2.79 0.43 12.20
N ASN A 91 -4.08 0.66 11.97
CA ASN A 91 -4.54 1.29 10.74
C ASN A 91 -4.45 2.80 10.87
N MET A 92 -3.99 3.45 9.80
CA MET A 92 -4.11 4.88 9.58
C MET A 92 -4.50 5.12 8.12
N HIS A 93 -5.18 6.22 7.86
CA HIS A 93 -5.56 6.62 6.50
C HIS A 93 -5.39 8.13 6.31
N LEU A 94 -5.40 8.56 5.04
CA LEU A 94 -5.45 9.97 4.68
C LEU A 94 -6.91 10.41 4.53
N ASP A 95 -7.25 11.50 5.20
CA ASP A 95 -8.58 12.09 5.20
C ASP A 95 -8.92 12.73 3.84
N ALA A 96 -10.14 12.49 3.36
CA ALA A 96 -10.66 13.04 2.12
C ALA A 96 -12.14 13.39 2.30
N VAL A 97 -12.55 14.55 1.77
CA VAL A 97 -13.93 15.04 1.91
C VAL A 97 -14.56 15.17 0.54
N GLU A 98 -15.77 14.62 0.40
CA GLU A 98 -16.63 14.83 -0.76
C GLU A 98 -17.26 16.23 -0.70
N HIS A 99 -17.11 16.99 -1.78
CA HIS A 99 -17.75 18.29 -1.97
C HIS A 99 -18.46 18.32 -3.31
N GLY A 100 -19.76 18.03 -3.31
CA GLY A 100 -20.54 17.88 -4.54
C GLY A 100 -20.02 16.72 -5.39
N GLU A 101 -19.64 17.00 -6.65
CA GLU A 101 -19.05 16.01 -7.57
C GLU A 101 -17.52 15.94 -7.48
N SER A 102 -16.91 16.66 -6.54
CA SER A 102 -15.45 16.75 -6.39
C SER A 102 -14.98 16.16 -5.06
N ILE A 103 -13.77 15.60 -5.05
CA ILE A 103 -13.11 15.15 -3.82
C ILE A 103 -11.98 16.12 -3.45
N VAL A 104 -11.89 16.46 -2.17
CA VAL A 104 -10.83 17.29 -1.61
C VAL A 104 -9.98 16.44 -0.68
N PHE A 105 -8.71 16.23 -1.05
CA PHE A 105 -7.73 15.55 -0.21
C PHE A 105 -7.24 16.49 0.89
N LEU A 106 -7.50 16.16 2.15
CA LEU A 106 -7.12 17.01 3.28
C LEU A 106 -5.67 16.79 3.72
N HIS A 107 -4.98 15.79 3.16
CA HIS A 107 -3.60 15.39 3.49
C HIS A 107 -3.35 15.23 5.00
N ARG A 108 -4.39 14.91 5.76
CA ARG A 108 -4.32 14.70 7.21
C ARG A 108 -4.36 13.20 7.47
N VAL A 109 -3.38 12.70 8.22
CA VAL A 109 -3.40 11.32 8.69
C VAL A 109 -4.37 11.20 9.85
N GLN A 110 -5.25 10.21 9.78
CA GLN A 110 -6.26 9.89 10.79
C GLN A 110 -6.10 8.44 11.23
N ASP A 111 -6.46 8.17 12.50
CA ASP A 111 -6.48 6.82 13.04
C ASP A 111 -7.62 5.99 12.44
N GLY A 112 -7.40 4.68 12.34
CA GLY A 112 -8.36 3.74 11.80
C GLY A 112 -8.19 3.52 10.29
N PRO A 113 -8.88 2.51 9.75
CA PRO A 113 -8.87 2.23 8.32
C PRO A 113 -9.63 3.31 7.55
N ALA A 114 -9.36 3.41 6.24
CA ALA A 114 -10.23 4.17 5.36
C ALA A 114 -11.65 3.56 5.38
N ASP A 115 -12.68 4.38 5.18
CA ASP A 115 -14.08 3.94 5.14
C ASP A 115 -14.54 3.53 3.73
N ARG A 116 -13.85 4.01 2.69
CA ARG A 116 -14.15 3.74 1.27
C ARG A 116 -12.93 3.92 0.37
N SER A 117 -13.01 3.35 -0.83
CA SER A 117 -12.08 3.64 -1.92
C SER A 117 -12.60 4.79 -2.77
N TYR A 118 -11.72 5.73 -3.11
CA TYR A 118 -12.05 6.90 -3.92
C TYR A 118 -11.65 6.76 -5.39
N GLY A 119 -11.36 5.54 -5.86
CA GLY A 119 -10.88 5.29 -7.22
C GLY A 119 -11.79 5.87 -8.32
N LEU A 120 -13.11 5.71 -8.20
CA LEU A 120 -14.07 6.27 -9.17
C LEU A 120 -14.16 7.80 -9.11
N HIS A 121 -14.05 8.40 -7.92
CA HIS A 121 -14.02 9.86 -7.75
C HIS A 121 -12.75 10.45 -8.36
N VAL A 122 -11.60 9.79 -8.18
CA VAL A 122 -10.34 10.16 -8.81
C VAL A 122 -10.42 10.03 -10.33
N ALA A 123 -11.06 8.97 -10.84
CA ALA A 123 -11.31 8.80 -12.28
C ALA A 123 -12.20 9.93 -12.84
N ALA A 124 -13.26 10.33 -12.12
CA ALA A 124 -14.10 11.46 -12.49
C ALA A 124 -13.29 12.77 -12.56
N LEU A 125 -12.47 13.05 -11.54
CA LEU A 125 -11.57 14.22 -11.51
C LEU A 125 -10.54 14.20 -12.65
N ALA A 126 -10.07 13.01 -13.05
CA ALA A 126 -9.16 12.84 -14.18
C ALA A 126 -9.85 13.02 -15.55
N GLY A 127 -11.18 13.22 -15.57
CA GLY A 127 -11.95 13.44 -16.79
C GLY A 127 -12.38 12.16 -17.51
N VAL A 128 -12.39 11.01 -16.82
CA VAL A 128 -12.97 9.78 -17.38
C VAL A 128 -14.46 10.02 -17.66
N PRO A 129 -14.98 9.70 -18.86
CA PRO A 129 -16.37 9.99 -19.20
C PRO A 129 -17.37 9.38 -18.21
N PRO A 130 -18.42 10.11 -17.79
CA PRO A 130 -19.39 9.62 -16.79
C PRO A 130 -20.01 8.26 -17.15
N VAL A 131 -20.27 8.03 -18.45
CA VAL A 131 -20.82 6.76 -18.94
C VAL A 131 -19.94 5.55 -18.61
N VAL A 132 -18.62 5.72 -18.40
CA VAL A 132 -17.68 4.63 -18.07
C VAL A 132 -17.69 4.31 -16.57
N ILE A 133 -17.91 5.30 -15.71
CA ILE A 133 -17.79 5.20 -14.24
C ILE A 133 -19.14 5.11 -13.51
N GLN A 134 -20.25 5.06 -14.24
CA GLN A 134 -21.62 4.92 -13.71
C GLN A 134 -22.14 3.47 -13.71
N HIS A 135 -21.27 2.48 -13.94
CA HIS A 135 -21.61 1.06 -14.01
C HIS A 135 -21.53 0.35 -12.66
#